data_AF-A0A836INR6-F1
#
_entry.id   AF-A0A836INR6-F1
#
_cell.length_a   1.000
_cell.length_b   1.000
_cell.length_c   1.000
_cell.angle_alpha   90.00
_cell.angle_beta   90.00
_cell.angle_gamma   90.00
#
_symmetry.space_group_name_H-M   'P 1'
#
loop_
_entity.id
_entity.type
_entity.pdbx_description
1 polymer ?
#
loop_
_entity_poly.entity_id
_entity_poly.type
_entity_poly.pdbx_seq_one_letter_code
_entity_poly.pdbx_strand_id
1 'polypeptide(L)'
;MAAVQLAKSILAADGQPFATLSLAQGLPPVTSETPVPEARRNYMRLAGVIHPDRLQSSFDKATEAFQCLVRAFECFADPKLRKHAAAAAAKKLAKAKVPATAAARGTKVATSRPSPTTPASPKSQKMQRIKSKVRSASTLKKSRRATGSEEEEDSEPELTEEEESDTEGNASDASAADEEGWEAWAAAGAEPEVSTNRTPIGKPRVGGLYQPTTVGCPKCRSLWESDSRPQYSLFMGHWGKKVHCQLCLFQFGCATALHACPHCSAPFEYDVSMYDVIQTCQRCKKQFGFPYYPVNQHLIDQVALEEWRERMDRQKTSEREARARARRGGASDDASAAEEEMQLLVGTCIMEERCPLCNRRVKSKHRSHVEECKAKTAEERAASTEKVAGKSSRATPPAKKAVKAQGPRAAKATPKPRVKSVTAAVASAGARAAVSKSSTTKGKKAAAPLKRKRRRDDTESSEDSDSDSEEDEVSSESSFDDDDDDSSDE
;
A
#
# COMPACT_ATOMS: atom_id res chain seq x y z
N MET A 1 -22.86 6.53 -14.39
CA MET A 1 -22.52 7.44 -15.53
C MET A 1 -21.29 6.93 -16.25
N ALA A 2 -21.19 7.13 -17.57
CA ALA A 2 -19.98 6.79 -18.33
C ALA A 2 -18.79 7.65 -17.86
N ALA A 3 -17.58 7.09 -17.77
CA ALA A 3 -16.40 7.78 -17.23
C ALA A 3 -16.08 9.09 -17.98
N VAL A 4 -16.31 9.14 -19.30
CA VAL A 4 -16.15 10.34 -20.13
C VAL A 4 -17.15 11.45 -19.76
N GLN A 5 -18.39 11.10 -19.42
CA GLN A 5 -19.39 12.09 -18.98
C GLN A 5 -18.98 12.70 -17.64
N LEU A 6 -18.48 11.87 -16.72
CA LEU A 6 -17.98 12.33 -15.42
C LEU A 6 -16.81 13.31 -15.59
N ALA A 7 -15.84 13.01 -16.45
CA ALA A 7 -14.73 13.90 -16.74
C ALA A 7 -15.18 15.25 -17.32
N LYS A 8 -16.20 15.25 -18.22
CA LYS A 8 -16.82 16.48 -18.74
C LYS A 8 -17.53 17.29 -17.65
N SER A 9 -18.23 16.63 -16.73
CA SER A 9 -18.89 17.28 -15.59
C SER A 9 -17.88 17.92 -14.64
N ILE A 10 -16.72 17.30 -14.43
CA ILE A 10 -15.64 17.87 -13.61
C ILE A 10 -15.08 19.14 -14.24
N LEU A 11 -14.81 19.14 -15.54
CA LEU A 11 -14.36 20.35 -16.25
C LEU A 11 -15.40 21.47 -16.22
N ALA A 12 -16.70 21.14 -16.29
CA ALA A 12 -17.78 22.12 -16.17
C ALA A 12 -17.88 22.73 -14.76
N ALA A 13 -17.42 22.01 -13.74
CA ALA A 13 -17.42 22.43 -12.34
C ALA A 13 -16.09 23.08 -11.90
N ASP A 14 -15.18 23.41 -12.83
CA ASP A 14 -13.88 23.98 -12.48
C ASP A 14 -14.01 25.26 -11.63
N GLY A 15 -13.18 25.36 -10.59
CA GLY A 15 -13.27 26.40 -9.57
C GLY A 15 -14.44 26.25 -8.58
N GLN A 16 -15.16 25.12 -8.57
CA GLN A 16 -16.19 24.80 -7.59
C GLN A 16 -15.83 23.49 -6.85
N PRO A 17 -15.01 23.55 -5.79
CA PRO A 17 -14.47 22.35 -5.16
C PRO A 17 -15.55 21.43 -4.59
N PHE A 18 -16.58 21.99 -3.93
CA PHE A 18 -17.71 21.23 -3.38
C PHE A 18 -18.54 20.52 -4.45
N ALA A 19 -18.86 21.23 -5.54
CA ALA A 19 -19.63 20.67 -6.65
C ALA A 19 -18.84 19.56 -7.36
N THR A 20 -17.54 19.75 -7.55
CA THR A 20 -16.65 18.78 -8.20
C THR A 20 -16.53 17.48 -7.40
N LEU A 21 -16.27 17.59 -6.08
CA LEU A 21 -16.11 16.42 -5.21
C LEU A 21 -17.44 15.67 -4.97
N SER A 22 -18.58 16.37 -5.05
CA SER A 22 -19.92 15.77 -4.90
C SER A 22 -20.36 14.91 -6.11
N LEU A 23 -19.57 14.85 -7.19
CA LEU A 23 -19.90 14.04 -8.37
C LEU A 23 -19.66 12.52 -8.15
N ALA A 24 -19.08 12.11 -7.01
CA ALA A 24 -18.80 10.72 -6.72
C ALA A 24 -20.10 9.94 -6.45
N GLN A 25 -20.43 8.99 -7.32
CA GLN A 25 -21.62 8.15 -7.16
C GLN A 25 -21.52 7.23 -5.93
N GLY A 26 -22.59 7.19 -5.14
CA GLY A 26 -22.72 6.31 -3.97
C GLY A 26 -22.00 6.81 -2.72
N LEU A 27 -21.60 8.08 -2.67
CA LEU A 27 -21.09 8.75 -1.48
C LEU A 27 -21.94 10.00 -1.18
N PRO A 28 -22.02 10.46 0.08
CA PRO A 28 -22.69 11.70 0.43
C PRO A 28 -22.09 12.92 -0.30
N PRO A 29 -22.90 13.93 -0.66
CA PRO A 29 -22.40 15.15 -1.28
C PRO A 29 -21.48 15.91 -0.31
N VAL A 30 -20.41 16.50 -0.85
CA VAL A 30 -19.40 17.22 -0.08
C VAL A 30 -19.86 18.66 0.16
N THR A 31 -20.05 19.02 1.43
CA THR A 31 -20.41 20.37 1.89
C THR A 31 -19.22 21.04 2.57
N SER A 32 -19.37 22.28 3.04
CA SER A 32 -18.34 22.98 3.81
C SER A 32 -18.00 22.33 5.14
N GLU A 33 -18.92 21.55 5.69
CA GLU A 33 -18.83 20.88 6.99
C GLU A 33 -18.25 19.46 6.89
N THR A 34 -18.15 18.91 5.67
CA THR A 34 -17.63 17.56 5.46
C THR A 34 -16.18 17.43 5.96
N PRO A 35 -15.87 16.40 6.77
CA PRO A 35 -14.52 16.20 7.28
C PRO A 35 -13.56 15.79 6.15
N VAL A 36 -12.28 16.17 6.27
CA VAL A 36 -11.25 15.91 5.24
C VAL A 36 -11.17 14.43 4.83
N PRO A 37 -11.23 13.45 5.75
CA PRO A 37 -11.18 12.03 5.38
C PRO A 37 -12.32 11.58 4.45
N GLU A 38 -13.53 12.11 4.63
CA GLU A 38 -14.68 11.79 3.77
C GLU A 38 -14.55 12.41 2.38
N ALA A 39 -14.11 13.67 2.30
CA ALA A 39 -13.81 14.30 1.03
C ALA A 39 -12.66 13.59 0.28
N ARG A 40 -11.67 13.06 1.02
CA ARG A 40 -10.59 12.24 0.45
C ARG A 40 -11.13 10.94 -0.18
N ARG A 41 -12.13 10.29 0.45
CA ARG A 41 -12.80 9.12 -0.13
C ARG A 41 -13.50 9.46 -1.45
N ASN A 42 -14.19 10.60 -1.51
CA ASN A 42 -14.82 11.11 -2.73
C ASN A 42 -13.77 11.36 -3.83
N TYR A 43 -12.67 12.05 -3.49
CA TYR A 43 -11.55 12.30 -4.39
C TYR A 43 -10.94 11.01 -4.96
N MET A 44 -10.58 10.04 -4.10
CA MET A 44 -10.00 8.75 -4.52
C MET A 44 -10.93 7.98 -5.46
N ARG A 45 -12.24 7.99 -5.19
CA ARG A 45 -13.22 7.33 -6.03
C ARG A 45 -13.34 7.98 -7.40
N LEU A 46 -13.35 9.31 -7.47
CA LEU A 46 -13.34 10.05 -8.74
C LEU A 46 -12.03 9.81 -9.50
N ALA A 47 -10.88 9.92 -8.83
CA ALA A 47 -9.55 9.73 -9.41
C ALA A 47 -9.38 8.34 -10.05
N GLY A 48 -9.86 7.28 -9.40
CA GLY A 48 -9.82 5.93 -9.96
C GLY A 48 -10.64 5.76 -11.24
N VAL A 49 -11.73 6.53 -11.41
CA VAL A 49 -12.60 6.49 -12.60
C VAL A 49 -12.06 7.36 -13.73
N ILE A 50 -11.50 8.53 -13.41
CA ILE A 50 -11.06 9.52 -14.42
C ILE A 50 -9.54 9.56 -14.64
N HIS A 51 -8.80 8.58 -14.12
CA HIS A 51 -7.34 8.53 -14.27
C HIS A 51 -6.93 8.67 -15.74
N PRO A 52 -5.94 9.53 -16.08
CA PRO A 52 -5.57 9.78 -17.47
C PRO A 52 -5.24 8.50 -18.22
N ASP A 53 -4.50 7.56 -17.63
CA ASP A 53 -4.14 6.28 -18.29
C ASP A 53 -5.35 5.43 -18.70
N ARG A 54 -6.47 5.53 -17.97
CA ARG A 54 -7.70 4.80 -18.31
C ARG A 54 -8.53 5.50 -19.38
N LEU A 55 -8.42 6.82 -19.47
CA LEU A 55 -9.24 7.66 -20.34
C LEU A 55 -8.51 8.16 -21.60
N GLN A 56 -7.19 8.05 -21.68
CA GLN A 56 -6.34 8.57 -22.77
C GLN A 56 -6.82 8.15 -24.17
N SER A 57 -7.40 6.96 -24.34
CA SER A 57 -7.91 6.49 -25.63
C SER A 57 -9.31 6.98 -26.00
N SER A 58 -10.05 7.56 -25.05
CA SER A 58 -11.47 7.90 -25.19
C SER A 58 -11.81 9.36 -24.93
N PHE A 59 -10.90 10.11 -24.30
CA PHE A 59 -11.10 11.50 -23.95
C PHE A 59 -9.77 12.27 -23.89
N ASP A 60 -9.53 13.11 -24.89
CA ASP A 60 -8.27 13.85 -25.06
C ASP A 60 -7.95 14.81 -23.89
N LYS A 61 -8.99 15.28 -23.18
CA LYS A 61 -8.86 16.19 -22.04
C LYS A 61 -8.82 15.48 -20.68
N ALA A 62 -8.48 14.19 -20.64
CA ALA A 62 -8.45 13.42 -19.40
C ALA A 62 -7.48 14.02 -18.37
N THR A 63 -6.29 14.46 -18.82
CA THR A 63 -5.29 15.10 -17.94
C THR A 63 -5.80 16.42 -17.36
N GLU A 64 -6.48 17.25 -18.17
CA GLU A 64 -7.05 18.53 -17.75
C GLU A 64 -8.15 18.32 -16.68
N ALA A 65 -9.02 17.32 -16.89
CA ALA A 65 -10.06 16.95 -15.94
C ALA A 65 -9.48 16.42 -14.62
N PHE A 66 -8.43 15.60 -14.69
CA PHE A 66 -7.74 15.08 -13.51
C PHE A 66 -7.08 16.20 -12.71
N GLN A 67 -6.40 17.15 -13.38
CA GLN A 67 -5.81 18.32 -12.72
C GLN A 67 -6.87 19.22 -12.07
N CYS A 68 -8.04 19.39 -12.70
CA CYS A 68 -9.17 20.11 -12.10
C CYS A 68 -9.64 19.42 -10.81
N LEU A 69 -9.75 18.08 -10.81
CA LEU A 69 -10.09 17.30 -9.62
C LEU A 69 -9.04 17.46 -8.50
N VAL A 70 -7.75 17.43 -8.83
CA VAL A 70 -6.66 17.63 -7.85
C VAL A 70 -6.76 19.01 -7.22
N ARG A 71 -6.88 20.08 -8.03
CA ARG A 71 -7.05 21.46 -7.54
C ARG A 71 -8.28 21.62 -6.65
N ALA A 72 -9.39 20.95 -6.99
CA ALA A 72 -10.59 20.95 -6.17
C ALA A 72 -10.34 20.33 -4.79
N PHE A 73 -9.58 19.22 -4.72
CA PHE A 73 -9.24 18.58 -3.45
C PHE A 73 -8.23 19.39 -2.63
N GLU A 74 -7.19 19.95 -3.24
CA GLU A 74 -6.21 20.84 -2.57
C GLU A 74 -6.92 22.05 -1.94
N CYS A 75 -7.79 22.71 -2.71
CA CYS A 75 -8.60 23.84 -2.24
C CYS A 75 -9.52 23.45 -1.06
N PHE A 76 -10.00 22.20 -1.03
CA PHE A 76 -10.81 21.68 0.06
C PHE A 76 -9.96 21.26 1.28
N ALA A 77 -8.77 20.71 1.08
CA ALA A 77 -7.88 20.26 2.16
C ALA A 77 -7.34 21.45 2.98
N ASP A 78 -7.04 22.56 2.33
CA ASP A 78 -6.55 23.77 2.98
C ASP A 78 -7.68 24.55 3.70
N PRO A 79 -7.62 24.75 5.04
CA PRO A 79 -8.69 25.41 5.78
C PRO A 79 -8.98 26.84 5.33
N LYS A 80 -7.94 27.59 4.93
CA LYS A 80 -8.07 28.98 4.45
C LYS A 80 -8.79 29.02 3.10
N LEU A 81 -8.36 28.19 2.14
CA LEU A 81 -8.96 28.12 0.81
C LEU A 81 -10.39 27.56 0.87
N ARG A 82 -10.64 26.57 1.74
CA ARG A 82 -11.99 26.04 1.98
C ARG A 82 -12.96 27.12 2.41
N LYS A 83 -12.60 27.96 3.38
CA LYS A 83 -13.44 29.08 3.84
C LYS A 83 -13.76 30.06 2.71
N HIS A 84 -12.76 30.42 1.91
CA HIS A 84 -12.96 31.29 0.75
C HIS A 84 -13.87 30.66 -0.32
N ALA A 85 -13.67 29.38 -0.64
CA ALA A 85 -14.50 28.66 -1.58
C ALA A 85 -15.95 28.54 -1.09
N ALA A 86 -16.16 28.29 0.22
CA ALA A 86 -17.49 28.20 0.81
C ALA A 86 -18.22 29.54 0.72
N ALA A 87 -17.54 30.65 1.03
CA ALA A 87 -18.08 31.99 0.88
C ALA A 87 -18.42 32.32 -0.59
N ALA A 88 -17.58 31.90 -1.54
CA ALA A 88 -17.83 32.08 -2.97
C ALA A 88 -19.04 31.27 -3.46
N ALA A 89 -19.19 30.03 -2.99
CA ALA A 89 -20.34 29.17 -3.29
C ALA A 89 -21.65 29.77 -2.73
N ALA A 90 -21.63 30.23 -1.48
CA ALA A 90 -22.78 30.90 -0.86
C ALA A 90 -23.20 32.17 -1.62
N LYS A 91 -22.24 33.00 -2.06
CA LYS A 91 -22.52 34.19 -2.89
C LYS A 91 -23.13 33.83 -4.24
N LYS A 92 -22.69 32.76 -4.89
CA LYS A 92 -23.27 32.27 -6.15
C LYS A 92 -24.71 31.80 -5.96
N LEU A 93 -24.99 31.06 -4.89
CA LEU A 93 -26.35 30.61 -4.55
C LEU A 93 -27.29 31.78 -4.23
N ALA A 94 -26.81 32.78 -3.48
CA ALA A 94 -27.58 33.99 -3.19
C ALA A 94 -27.92 34.78 -4.47
N LYS A 95 -26.98 34.91 -5.40
CA LYS A 95 -27.20 35.59 -6.69
C LYS A 95 -28.18 34.84 -7.59
N ALA A 96 -28.21 33.51 -7.53
CA ALA A 96 -29.16 32.70 -8.30
C ALA A 96 -30.60 32.76 -7.75
N LYS A 97 -30.78 33.10 -6.47
CA LYS A 97 -32.09 33.13 -5.78
C LYS A 97 -32.80 34.49 -5.83
N VAL A 98 -32.34 35.45 -6.64
CA VAL A 98 -33.07 36.72 -6.87
C VAL A 98 -33.80 36.63 -8.23
N PRO A 99 -35.10 36.29 -8.27
CA PRO A 99 -35.85 36.26 -9.50
C PRO A 99 -36.49 37.63 -9.76
N ALA A 100 -36.13 38.24 -10.89
CA ALA A 100 -37.04 38.73 -11.93
C ALA A 100 -38.39 39.40 -11.55
N THR A 101 -38.51 40.14 -10.44
CA THR A 101 -39.64 41.05 -10.19
C THR A 101 -39.31 42.48 -10.63
N ALA A 102 -39.00 42.67 -11.91
CA ALA A 102 -38.83 43.99 -12.51
C ALA A 102 -39.12 43.97 -14.03
N ALA A 103 -40.28 43.44 -14.42
CA ALA A 103 -40.75 43.52 -15.81
C ALA A 103 -42.28 43.59 -15.87
N ALA A 104 -42.85 44.67 -15.33
CA ALA A 104 -44.23 45.06 -15.61
C ALA A 104 -44.41 46.57 -15.40
N ARG A 105 -43.98 47.39 -16.38
CA ARG A 105 -44.64 48.65 -16.79
C ARG A 105 -43.84 49.40 -17.85
N GLY A 106 -44.48 49.68 -18.99
CA GLY A 106 -44.29 50.96 -19.68
C GLY A 106 -43.62 50.94 -21.05
N THR A 107 -44.38 50.54 -22.07
CA THR A 107 -44.16 50.83 -23.49
C THR A 107 -44.23 52.33 -23.81
N LYS A 108 -43.31 52.86 -24.63
CA LYS A 108 -43.49 53.83 -25.76
C LYS A 108 -42.11 54.26 -26.31
N VAL A 109 -41.67 53.71 -27.44
CA VAL A 109 -41.71 54.27 -28.82
C VAL A 109 -40.89 55.58 -29.00
N ALA A 110 -39.76 55.49 -29.70
CA ALA A 110 -39.45 56.27 -30.93
C ALA A 110 -37.98 56.09 -31.42
N THR A 111 -37.87 55.46 -32.60
CA THR A 111 -37.14 55.90 -33.80
C THR A 111 -35.65 56.33 -33.75
N SER A 112 -34.83 55.59 -34.51
CA SER A 112 -33.84 56.03 -35.54
C SER A 112 -32.41 55.46 -35.43
N ARG A 113 -31.82 55.28 -36.62
CA ARG A 113 -30.64 54.54 -37.12
C ARG A 113 -29.45 55.54 -37.32
N PRO A 114 -28.28 55.22 -37.95
CA PRO A 114 -27.21 54.22 -37.75
C PRO A 114 -25.82 54.80 -37.32
N SER A 115 -24.95 53.93 -36.75
CA SER A 115 -23.46 53.77 -36.91
C SER A 115 -22.48 54.99 -36.86
N PRO A 116 -21.14 54.80 -36.99
CA PRO A 116 -20.16 54.19 -36.06
C PRO A 116 -18.96 55.14 -35.75
N THR A 117 -18.27 55.04 -34.61
CA THR A 117 -16.82 55.38 -34.49
C THR A 117 -16.23 55.14 -33.08
N THR A 118 -15.09 54.43 -33.02
CA THR A 118 -13.96 54.65 -32.08
C THR A 118 -13.43 56.10 -32.18
N PRO A 119 -12.71 56.73 -31.21
CA PRO A 119 -11.62 56.14 -30.40
C PRO A 119 -11.40 56.74 -28.98
N ALA A 120 -10.28 56.32 -28.36
CA ALA A 120 -9.42 57.08 -27.44
C ALA A 120 -9.75 57.14 -25.91
N SER A 121 -8.88 56.44 -25.17
CA SER A 121 -8.39 56.72 -23.80
C SER A 121 -8.00 58.19 -23.57
N PRO A 122 -7.96 58.76 -22.32
CA PRO A 122 -6.84 58.49 -21.40
C PRO A 122 -7.02 58.77 -19.86
N LYS A 123 -6.00 58.27 -19.11
CA LYS A 123 -5.35 58.84 -17.91
C LYS A 123 -6.01 58.80 -16.51
N SER A 124 -5.23 58.19 -15.62
CA SER A 124 -4.73 58.69 -14.33
C SER A 124 -5.70 59.03 -13.21
N GLN A 125 -5.47 58.39 -12.06
CA GLN A 125 -5.43 58.95 -10.70
C GLN A 125 -5.16 57.77 -9.76
N LYS A 126 -4.56 57.85 -8.57
CA LYS A 126 -3.71 58.79 -7.83
C LYS A 126 -3.53 58.09 -6.48
N MET A 127 -2.31 58.19 -5.95
CA MET A 127 -1.85 57.96 -4.57
C MET A 127 -2.91 57.64 -3.49
N GLN A 128 -2.55 56.73 -2.56
CA GLN A 128 -2.36 57.15 -1.16
C GLN A 128 -1.53 56.15 -0.32
N ARG A 129 -0.53 56.72 0.36
CA ARG A 129 0.30 56.18 1.46
C ARG A 129 -0.54 56.04 2.71
N ILE A 130 -0.35 54.97 3.50
CA ILE A 130 -0.39 55.04 4.97
C ILE A 130 0.72 54.15 5.55
N LYS A 131 1.46 54.73 6.51
CA LYS A 131 2.58 54.16 7.29
C LYS A 131 2.13 53.92 8.73
N SER A 132 2.62 52.86 9.35
CA SER A 132 2.82 52.69 10.82
C SER A 132 3.65 51.40 11.00
N LYS A 133 4.83 51.30 11.64
CA LYS A 133 5.52 51.88 12.82
C LYS A 133 5.01 51.37 14.17
N VAL A 134 5.61 50.29 14.68
CA VAL A 134 5.84 49.95 16.11
C VAL A 134 7.02 48.95 16.15
N ARG A 135 8.24 49.33 16.54
CA ARG A 135 8.88 49.33 17.88
C ARG A 135 9.00 47.95 18.54
N SER A 136 10.19 47.39 18.37
CA SER A 136 10.86 46.32 19.12
C SER A 136 11.33 46.78 20.51
N ALA A 137 11.31 45.87 21.50
CA ALA A 137 12.38 45.66 22.48
C ALA A 137 12.02 44.49 23.42
N SER A 138 12.75 43.39 23.29
CA SER A 138 12.89 42.34 24.31
C SER A 138 14.35 42.33 24.79
N THR A 139 14.56 42.16 26.10
CA THR A 139 15.88 41.88 26.66
C THR A 139 15.77 41.05 27.94
N LEU A 140 16.46 39.90 27.93
CA LEU A 140 17.28 39.30 28.98
C LEU A 140 16.66 38.88 30.33
N LYS A 141 16.76 37.57 30.64
CA LYS A 141 17.59 36.93 31.70
C LYS A 141 17.07 35.51 31.97
N LYS A 142 17.84 34.43 31.86
CA LYS A 142 19.02 33.97 32.63
C LYS A 142 18.68 33.35 34.00
N SER A 143 19.25 32.16 34.20
CA SER A 143 19.67 31.48 35.45
C SER A 143 18.76 30.30 35.89
N ARG A 144 19.32 29.07 35.99
CA ARG A 144 19.85 28.38 37.22
C ARG A 144 18.71 27.87 38.11
N ARG A 145 18.73 26.76 38.86
CA ARG A 145 19.70 25.69 39.19
C ARG A 145 18.99 24.80 40.24
N ALA A 146 19.13 23.47 40.12
CA ALA A 146 19.26 22.42 41.16
C ALA A 146 18.20 22.16 42.27
N THR A 147 18.02 20.84 42.52
CA THR A 147 18.05 20.09 43.82
C THR A 147 16.96 20.21 44.90
N GLY A 148 16.59 19.05 45.46
CA GLY A 148 15.90 18.78 46.75
C GLY A 148 14.66 17.89 46.54
N SER A 149 14.58 16.61 46.99
CA SER A 149 14.33 16.11 48.38
C SER A 149 12.99 16.66 48.93
N GLU A 150 12.04 15.92 49.50
CA GLU A 150 11.97 14.85 50.53
C GLU A 150 10.57 14.18 50.41
N GLU A 151 10.43 12.87 50.67
CA GLU A 151 9.70 12.26 51.83
C GLU A 151 8.22 12.69 51.99
N GLU A 152 7.28 11.73 51.90
CA GLU A 152 6.26 11.51 52.95
C GLU A 152 5.80 10.04 52.93
N GLU A 153 5.84 9.47 54.14
CA GLU A 153 5.19 8.25 54.61
C GLU A 153 3.66 8.33 54.41
N ASP A 154 2.94 7.20 54.42
CA ASP A 154 1.86 6.96 55.39
C ASP A 154 1.00 5.72 55.06
N SER A 155 0.67 4.99 56.13
CA SER A 155 -0.45 4.06 56.33
C SER A 155 -0.43 2.63 55.78
N GLU A 156 -0.06 1.71 56.69
CA GLU A 156 -0.57 0.35 56.83
C GLU A 156 -2.09 0.34 57.09
N PRO A 157 -2.78 -0.80 56.83
CA PRO A 157 -3.44 -1.43 57.97
C PRO A 157 -3.22 -2.94 58.11
N GLU A 158 -2.94 -3.26 59.38
CA GLU A 158 -3.04 -4.52 60.12
C GLU A 158 -4.46 -5.16 60.05
N LEU A 159 -4.57 -6.44 60.47
CA LEU A 159 -5.74 -7.35 60.61
C LEU A 159 -5.81 -8.41 59.49
N THR A 160 -5.86 -9.72 59.73
CA THR A 160 -6.07 -10.53 60.94
C THR A 160 -5.68 -11.98 60.60
N GLU A 161 -4.94 -12.61 61.50
CA GLU A 161 -4.66 -14.04 61.56
C GLU A 161 -5.97 -14.81 61.79
N GLU A 162 -6.25 -15.91 61.07
CA GLU A 162 -6.89 -17.14 61.61
C GLU A 162 -6.63 -18.36 60.69
N GLU A 163 -5.98 -19.37 61.29
CA GLU A 163 -6.18 -20.82 61.16
C GLU A 163 -5.69 -21.62 59.92
N GLU A 164 -4.49 -22.19 60.11
CA GLU A 164 -4.20 -23.63 60.13
C GLU A 164 -4.90 -24.56 59.11
N SER A 165 -4.15 -25.02 58.10
CA SER A 165 -4.22 -26.43 57.70
C SER A 165 -2.87 -26.94 57.18
N ASP A 166 -2.20 -27.73 58.02
CA ASP A 166 -0.99 -28.47 57.71
C ASP A 166 -1.25 -29.51 56.61
N THR A 167 -0.78 -29.24 55.41
CA THR A 167 -0.58 -30.27 54.39
C THR A 167 0.88 -30.23 53.94
N GLU A 168 1.75 -30.88 54.72
CA GLU A 168 3.16 -31.08 54.39
C GLU A 168 3.29 -32.03 53.19
N GLY A 169 3.13 -31.47 51.99
CA GLY A 169 3.33 -32.14 50.71
C GLY A 169 4.52 -31.54 49.98
N ASN A 170 5.70 -32.08 50.25
CA ASN A 170 6.95 -32.03 49.48
C ASN A 170 6.80 -31.53 48.01
N ALA A 171 6.90 -30.21 47.79
CA ALA A 171 6.77 -29.57 46.47
C ALA A 171 7.69 -28.34 46.30
N SER A 172 8.87 -28.34 46.94
CA SER A 172 9.74 -27.15 47.02
C SER A 172 10.95 -27.14 46.06
N ASP A 173 10.88 -27.83 44.91
CA ASP A 173 12.00 -27.89 43.96
C ASP A 173 11.54 -27.85 42.48
N ALA A 174 10.51 -27.05 42.21
CA ALA A 174 10.01 -26.79 40.85
C ALA A 174 9.88 -25.30 40.50
N SER A 175 10.14 -24.37 41.42
CA SER A 175 9.77 -22.95 41.24
C SER A 175 10.83 -22.05 40.59
N ALA A 176 12.11 -22.43 40.57
CA ALA A 176 13.15 -21.53 40.05
C ALA A 176 13.36 -21.62 38.53
N ALA A 177 13.18 -22.81 37.94
CA ALA A 177 13.40 -23.02 36.50
C ALA A 177 12.23 -22.51 35.64
N ASP A 178 11.01 -22.51 36.19
CA ASP A 178 9.84 -21.98 35.49
C ASP A 178 9.82 -20.45 35.49
N GLU A 179 10.23 -19.77 36.58
CA GLU A 179 10.30 -18.29 36.64
C GLU A 179 11.27 -17.69 35.60
N GLU A 180 12.46 -18.29 35.42
CA GLU A 180 13.44 -17.83 34.43
C GLU A 180 12.91 -17.94 32.98
N GLY A 181 12.04 -18.91 32.72
CA GLY A 181 11.35 -19.07 31.43
C GLY A 181 10.33 -17.97 31.14
N TRP A 182 9.54 -17.57 32.15
CA TRP A 182 8.56 -16.49 32.02
C TRP A 182 9.23 -15.13 31.83
N GLU A 183 10.31 -14.85 32.56
CA GLU A 183 11.08 -13.61 32.38
C GLU A 183 11.72 -13.50 31.00
N ALA A 184 12.27 -14.60 30.46
CA ALA A 184 12.82 -14.61 29.11
C ALA A 184 11.74 -14.37 28.03
N TRP A 185 10.53 -14.87 28.23
CA TRP A 185 9.40 -14.63 27.34
C TRP A 185 8.88 -13.19 27.43
N ALA A 186 8.78 -12.65 28.65
CA ALA A 186 8.41 -11.25 28.87
C ALA A 186 9.45 -10.30 28.26
N ALA A 187 10.75 -10.60 28.42
CA ALA A 187 11.84 -9.85 27.81
C ALA A 187 11.83 -9.94 26.29
N ALA A 188 11.46 -11.10 25.70
CA ALA A 188 11.27 -11.22 24.25
C ALA A 188 10.09 -10.39 23.71
N GLY A 189 9.11 -10.08 24.59
CA GLY A 189 7.98 -9.21 24.30
C GLY A 189 8.27 -7.73 24.50
N ALA A 190 9.40 -7.33 25.11
CA ALA A 190 9.71 -5.92 25.34
C ALA A 190 9.99 -5.16 24.03
N GLU A 191 9.52 -3.90 23.95
CA GLU A 191 9.83 -3.02 22.82
C GLU A 191 11.34 -2.75 22.79
N PRO A 192 12.03 -2.99 21.65
CA PRO A 192 13.47 -2.78 21.59
C PRO A 192 13.80 -1.28 21.72
N GLU A 193 14.78 -0.98 22.57
CA GLU A 193 15.26 0.40 22.76
C GLU A 193 15.96 0.91 21.50
N VAL A 194 15.65 2.15 21.11
CA VAL A 194 16.29 2.81 19.97
C VAL A 194 17.45 3.68 20.46
N SER A 195 18.68 3.30 20.11
CA SER A 195 19.86 4.06 20.48
C SER A 195 19.83 5.46 19.84
N THR A 196 20.13 6.48 20.64
CA THR A 196 20.35 7.85 20.15
C THR A 196 21.71 8.03 19.49
N ASN A 197 22.57 7.01 19.50
CA ASN A 197 23.93 7.09 18.96
C ASN A 197 23.91 7.17 17.42
N ARG A 198 24.43 8.28 16.90
CA ARG A 198 24.54 8.55 15.46
C ARG A 198 25.91 8.21 14.87
N THR A 199 26.79 7.59 15.64
CA THR A 199 28.11 7.17 15.16
C THR A 199 27.95 6.02 14.15
N PRO A 200 28.47 6.15 12.92
CA PRO A 200 28.41 5.08 11.93
C PRO A 200 29.31 3.92 12.35
N ILE A 201 28.77 2.71 12.26
CA ILE A 201 29.47 1.47 12.61
C ILE A 201 30.08 0.86 11.35
N GLY A 202 31.31 0.36 11.48
CA GLY A 202 32.01 -0.39 10.44
C GLY A 202 32.85 0.45 9.47
N LYS A 203 33.73 -0.22 8.72
CA LYS A 203 34.59 0.41 7.71
C LYS A 203 33.92 0.35 6.34
N PRO A 204 33.83 1.46 5.58
CA PRO A 204 33.20 1.46 4.27
C PRO A 204 33.93 0.52 3.30
N ARG A 205 33.17 -0.34 2.61
CA ARG A 205 33.65 -1.17 1.48
C ARG A 205 33.02 -0.65 0.21
N VAL A 206 33.72 0.24 -0.50
CA VAL A 206 33.20 0.88 -1.72
C VAL A 206 34.27 0.89 -2.81
N GLY A 207 33.84 0.75 -4.06
CA GLY A 207 34.72 0.85 -5.23
C GLY A 207 35.45 -0.45 -5.58
N GLY A 208 36.10 -0.45 -6.75
CA GLY A 208 36.79 -1.61 -7.30
C GLY A 208 35.83 -2.77 -7.58
N LEU A 209 36.01 -3.87 -6.85
CA LEU A 209 35.18 -5.07 -6.91
C LEU A 209 33.82 -4.87 -6.23
N TYR A 210 33.69 -3.90 -5.30
CA TYR A 210 32.46 -3.66 -4.56
C TYR A 210 31.52 -2.74 -5.35
N GLN A 211 30.54 -3.34 -6.02
CA GLN A 211 29.60 -2.65 -6.91
C GLN A 211 28.17 -3.01 -6.52
N PRO A 212 27.24 -2.03 -6.48
CA PRO A 212 25.85 -2.31 -6.14
C PRO A 212 25.23 -3.24 -7.17
N THR A 213 24.60 -4.31 -6.71
CA THR A 213 23.82 -5.20 -7.57
C THR A 213 22.51 -4.52 -7.95
N THR A 214 21.99 -4.87 -9.12
CA THR A 214 20.66 -4.39 -9.50
C THR A 214 19.63 -5.24 -8.75
N VAL A 215 18.80 -4.58 -7.94
CA VAL A 215 17.72 -5.21 -7.17
C VAL A 215 16.38 -4.85 -7.82
N GLY A 216 15.42 -5.77 -7.83
CA GLY A 216 14.08 -5.51 -8.35
C GLY A 216 12.98 -6.31 -7.67
N CYS A 217 11.74 -5.87 -7.91
CA CYS A 217 10.54 -6.48 -7.35
C CYS A 217 10.27 -7.87 -7.96
N PRO A 218 10.04 -8.92 -7.15
CA PRO A 218 9.73 -10.25 -7.69
C PRO A 218 8.35 -10.31 -8.39
N LYS A 219 7.42 -9.42 -8.02
CA LYS A 219 6.05 -9.42 -8.55
C LYS A 219 5.92 -8.65 -9.86
N CYS A 220 6.39 -7.41 -9.91
CA CYS A 220 6.23 -6.53 -11.08
C CYS A 220 7.53 -6.31 -11.86
N ARG A 221 8.68 -6.83 -11.38
CA ARG A 221 10.00 -6.68 -12.00
C ARG A 221 10.50 -5.24 -12.13
N SER A 222 9.90 -4.30 -11.40
CA SER A 222 10.43 -2.93 -11.30
C SER A 222 11.80 -2.95 -10.66
N LEU A 223 12.76 -2.23 -11.24
CA LEU A 223 14.07 -2.03 -10.62
C LEU A 223 13.92 -1.09 -9.42
N TRP A 224 14.67 -1.37 -8.37
CA TRP A 224 14.75 -0.53 -7.18
C TRP A 224 16.10 0.18 -7.17
N GLU A 225 16.04 1.49 -7.04
CA GLU A 225 17.20 2.31 -6.73
C GLU A 225 17.15 2.58 -5.23
N SER A 226 18.25 2.32 -4.52
CA SER A 226 18.32 2.63 -3.10
C SER A 226 18.35 4.15 -2.91
N ASP A 227 17.35 4.73 -2.23
CA ASP A 227 17.25 6.18 -2.00
C ASP A 227 18.50 6.72 -1.28
N SER A 228 19.13 5.89 -0.43
CA SER A 228 20.38 6.21 0.22
C SER A 228 21.34 5.02 0.34
N ARG A 229 22.63 5.33 0.40
CA ARG A 229 23.71 4.36 0.58
C ARG A 229 23.56 3.51 1.86
N PRO A 230 23.24 4.06 3.05
CA PRO A 230 23.04 3.24 4.25
C PRO A 230 21.83 2.31 4.17
N GLN A 231 20.75 2.72 3.49
CA GLN A 231 19.59 1.86 3.27
C GLN A 231 19.92 0.64 2.43
N TYR A 232 20.85 0.76 1.47
CA TYR A 232 21.37 -0.40 0.74
C TYR A 232 22.00 -1.42 1.69
N SER A 233 22.86 -0.98 2.63
CA SER A 233 23.48 -1.87 3.61
C SER A 233 22.48 -2.51 4.57
N LEU A 234 21.47 -1.75 5.01
CA LEU A 234 20.41 -2.24 5.89
C LEU A 234 19.54 -3.30 5.18
N PHE A 235 19.26 -3.09 3.89
CA PHE A 235 18.48 -4.00 3.07
C PHE A 235 19.27 -5.26 2.74
N MET A 236 20.48 -5.12 2.21
CA MET A 236 21.29 -6.27 1.76
C MET A 236 21.93 -7.04 2.91
N GLY A 237 22.30 -6.37 4.00
CA GLY A 237 23.01 -6.98 5.12
C GLY A 237 22.12 -7.80 6.07
N HIS A 238 22.69 -8.14 7.22
CA HIS A 238 22.05 -8.99 8.25
C HIS A 238 20.87 -8.35 8.97
N TRP A 239 20.65 -7.04 8.80
CA TRP A 239 19.62 -6.29 9.52
C TRP A 239 18.20 -6.47 8.97
N GLY A 240 18.04 -7.13 7.81
CA GLY A 240 16.74 -7.59 7.34
C GLY A 240 15.75 -6.49 6.96
N LYS A 241 16.21 -5.26 6.68
CA LYS A 241 15.30 -4.16 6.34
C LYS A 241 14.42 -4.54 5.15
N LYS A 242 13.12 -4.31 5.26
CA LYS A 242 12.14 -4.55 4.20
C LYS A 242 11.90 -3.28 3.38
N VAL A 243 11.65 -3.45 2.08
CA VAL A 243 11.38 -2.34 1.14
C VAL A 243 10.01 -2.53 0.51
N HIS A 244 9.26 -1.43 0.39
CA HIS A 244 7.99 -1.40 -0.33
C HIS A 244 8.24 -1.11 -1.81
N CYS A 245 7.70 -1.96 -2.68
CA CYS A 245 7.74 -1.67 -4.11
C CYS A 245 6.76 -0.54 -4.44
N GLN A 246 7.25 0.54 -5.03
CA GLN A 246 6.42 1.71 -5.39
C GLN A 246 5.29 1.39 -6.38
N LEU A 247 5.44 0.36 -7.22
CA LEU A 247 4.41 0.00 -8.21
C LEU A 247 3.35 -0.95 -7.64
N CYS A 248 3.76 -2.02 -6.97
CA CYS A 248 2.81 -3.04 -6.48
C CYS A 248 2.44 -2.91 -5.00
N LEU A 249 3.09 -2.00 -4.27
CA LEU A 249 2.85 -1.69 -2.85
C LEU A 249 3.09 -2.86 -1.87
N PHE A 250 3.56 -4.01 -2.37
CA PHE A 250 4.00 -5.13 -1.54
C PHE A 250 5.36 -4.84 -0.91
N GLN A 251 5.52 -5.37 0.29
CA GLN A 251 6.74 -5.31 1.08
C GLN A 251 7.59 -6.56 0.84
N PHE A 252 8.90 -6.38 0.66
CA PHE A 252 9.84 -7.46 0.35
C PHE A 252 11.12 -7.32 1.16
N GLY A 253 11.69 -8.46 1.57
CA GLY A 253 13.05 -8.53 2.12
C GLY A 253 14.08 -8.83 1.03
N CYS A 254 15.37 -8.72 1.35
CA CYS A 254 16.46 -8.96 0.39
C CYS A 254 16.46 -10.37 -0.19
N ALA A 255 16.23 -11.41 0.61
CA ALA A 255 16.17 -12.79 0.12
C ALA A 255 15.04 -13.01 -0.91
N THR A 256 13.95 -12.25 -0.81
CA THR A 256 12.81 -12.36 -1.73
C THR A 256 12.93 -11.48 -2.99
N ALA A 257 13.92 -10.59 -3.03
CA ALA A 257 14.09 -9.67 -4.15
C ALA A 257 14.81 -10.34 -5.34
N LEU A 258 14.59 -9.81 -6.55
CA LEU A 258 15.33 -10.23 -7.73
C LEU A 258 16.67 -9.52 -7.77
N HIS A 259 17.77 -10.28 -7.72
CA HIS A 259 19.12 -9.73 -7.81
C HIS A 259 19.73 -10.03 -9.17
N ALA A 260 20.44 -9.06 -9.72
CA ALA A 260 21.12 -9.20 -10.99
C ALA A 260 22.57 -8.71 -10.92
N CYS A 261 23.45 -9.43 -11.62
CA CYS A 261 24.88 -9.16 -11.66
C CYS A 261 25.14 -7.73 -12.19
N PRO A 262 26.02 -6.94 -11.54
CA PRO A 262 26.29 -5.56 -11.94
C PRO A 262 26.94 -5.45 -13.32
N HIS A 263 27.57 -6.51 -13.82
CA HIS A 263 28.29 -6.50 -15.10
C HIS A 263 27.50 -6.99 -16.30
N CYS A 264 26.53 -7.89 -16.10
CA CYS A 264 25.80 -8.52 -17.21
C CYS A 264 24.29 -8.63 -16.98
N SER A 265 23.80 -8.12 -15.84
CA SER A 265 22.39 -8.15 -15.44
C SER A 265 21.78 -9.56 -15.39
N ALA A 266 22.61 -10.60 -15.34
CA ALA A 266 22.15 -11.96 -15.17
C ALA A 266 21.56 -12.15 -13.77
N PRO A 267 20.36 -12.74 -13.65
CA PRO A 267 19.77 -12.99 -12.34
C PRO A 267 20.60 -14.03 -11.58
N PHE A 268 20.69 -13.86 -10.27
CA PHE A 268 21.30 -14.84 -9.36
C PHE A 268 20.52 -14.87 -8.03
N GLU A 269 20.62 -15.98 -7.32
CA GLU A 269 20.00 -16.17 -6.02
C GLU A 269 20.89 -15.57 -4.94
N TYR A 270 20.35 -14.64 -4.16
CA TYR A 270 21.08 -13.95 -3.09
C TYR A 270 20.70 -14.55 -1.74
N ASP A 271 21.71 -14.88 -0.96
CA ASP A 271 21.58 -15.22 0.46
C ASP A 271 22.33 -14.16 1.30
N VAL A 272 21.83 -13.88 2.49
CA VAL A 272 22.39 -12.89 3.43
C VAL A 272 23.83 -13.26 3.80
N SER A 273 24.16 -14.56 3.85
CA SER A 273 25.52 -15.06 4.07
C SER A 273 26.52 -14.60 2.99
N MET A 274 26.04 -14.25 1.80
CA MET A 274 26.88 -13.81 0.68
C MET A 274 27.31 -12.35 0.80
N TYR A 275 26.72 -11.56 1.70
CA TYR A 275 26.94 -10.12 1.78
C TYR A 275 28.41 -9.73 2.02
N ASP A 276 29.11 -10.49 2.85
CA ASP A 276 30.52 -10.28 3.19
C ASP A 276 31.50 -11.04 2.26
N VAL A 277 30.99 -11.83 1.32
CA VAL A 277 31.78 -12.71 0.45
C VAL A 277 31.85 -12.15 -0.97
N ILE A 278 33.03 -12.23 -1.60
CA ILE A 278 33.21 -11.88 -3.01
C ILE A 278 32.59 -12.99 -3.87
N GLN A 279 31.62 -12.63 -4.70
CA GLN A 279 30.90 -13.55 -5.57
C GLN A 279 31.47 -13.54 -6.99
N THR A 280 31.45 -14.69 -7.65
CA THR A 280 31.81 -14.80 -9.07
C THR A 280 30.55 -15.02 -9.90
N CYS A 281 30.27 -14.14 -10.86
CA CYS A 281 29.09 -14.31 -11.72
C CYS A 281 29.23 -15.57 -12.59
N GLN A 282 28.25 -16.48 -12.53
CA GLN A 282 28.26 -17.72 -13.31
C GLN A 282 28.23 -17.47 -14.83
N ARG A 283 27.66 -16.35 -15.30
CA ARG A 283 27.59 -16.02 -16.73
C ARG A 283 28.84 -15.33 -17.26
N CYS A 284 29.22 -14.20 -16.66
CA CYS A 284 30.33 -13.38 -17.17
C CYS A 284 31.68 -13.65 -16.51
N LYS A 285 31.73 -14.53 -15.49
CA LYS A 285 32.93 -14.93 -14.73
C LYS A 285 33.66 -13.79 -14.01
N LYS A 286 33.07 -12.59 -13.96
CA LYS A 286 33.62 -11.45 -13.23
C LYS A 286 33.29 -11.59 -11.75
N GLN A 287 34.25 -11.19 -10.92
CA GLN A 287 34.09 -11.12 -9.48
C GLN A 287 33.48 -9.78 -9.08
N PHE A 288 32.55 -9.80 -8.15
CA PHE A 288 31.96 -8.61 -7.55
C PHE A 288 31.66 -8.87 -6.07
N GLY A 289 31.75 -7.83 -5.26
CA GLY A 289 31.33 -7.83 -3.86
C GLY A 289 30.21 -6.83 -3.63
N PHE A 290 29.49 -6.98 -2.51
CA PHE A 290 28.44 -6.06 -2.13
C PHE A 290 29.04 -4.86 -1.38
N PRO A 291 28.74 -3.62 -1.79
CA PRO A 291 29.25 -2.45 -1.11
C PRO A 291 28.67 -2.36 0.30
N TYR A 292 29.54 -2.07 1.27
CA TYR A 292 29.14 -1.79 2.65
C TYR A 292 29.30 -0.30 2.91
N TYR A 293 28.18 0.34 3.16
CA TYR A 293 28.11 1.71 3.67
C TYR A 293 27.89 1.64 5.18
N PRO A 294 28.74 2.30 5.99
CA PRO A 294 28.57 2.36 7.43
C PRO A 294 27.16 2.85 7.80
N VAL A 295 26.56 2.20 8.79
CA VAL A 295 25.20 2.47 9.25
C VAL A 295 25.25 2.89 10.71
N ASN A 296 24.43 3.86 11.09
CA ASN A 296 24.32 4.30 12.47
C ASN A 296 23.52 3.28 13.30
N GLN A 297 23.89 3.08 14.57
CA GLN A 297 23.17 2.18 15.47
C GLN A 297 21.67 2.50 15.52
N HIS A 298 21.33 3.79 15.63
CA HIS A 298 19.95 4.27 15.57
C HIS A 298 19.13 3.71 14.40
N LEU A 299 19.71 3.61 13.18
CA LEU A 299 18.99 3.09 12.02
C LEU A 299 18.81 1.58 12.08
N ILE A 300 19.75 0.87 12.71
CA ILE A 300 19.66 -0.57 12.95
C ILE A 300 18.53 -0.82 13.95
N ASP A 301 18.52 -0.08 15.06
CA ASP A 301 17.50 -0.23 16.11
C ASP A 301 16.11 0.16 15.59
N GLN A 302 16.01 1.17 14.71
CA GLN A 302 14.76 1.48 14.02
C GLN A 302 14.22 0.31 13.18
N VAL A 303 15.09 -0.43 12.49
CA VAL A 303 14.67 -1.61 11.72
C VAL A 303 14.21 -2.73 12.67
N ALA A 304 14.94 -2.95 13.77
CA ALA A 304 14.55 -3.92 14.80
C ALA A 304 13.19 -3.55 15.43
N LEU A 305 12.96 -2.27 15.70
CA LEU A 305 11.72 -1.74 16.22
C LEU A 305 10.55 -1.92 15.25
N GLU A 306 10.75 -1.61 13.96
CA GLU A 306 9.75 -1.85 12.91
C GLU A 306 9.37 -3.35 12.83
N GLU A 307 10.35 -4.25 12.87
CA GLU A 307 10.10 -5.69 12.84
C GLU A 307 9.36 -6.18 14.10
N TRP A 308 9.73 -5.68 15.27
CA TRP A 308 9.04 -5.97 16.52
C TRP A 308 7.57 -5.53 16.48
N ARG A 309 7.29 -4.30 16.02
CA ARG A 309 5.92 -3.79 15.86
C ARG A 309 5.10 -4.65 14.91
N GLU A 310 5.68 -5.05 13.78
CA GLU A 310 5.00 -5.93 12.82
C GLU A 310 4.71 -7.32 13.41
N ARG A 311 5.61 -7.86 14.23
CA ARG A 311 5.41 -9.12 14.95
C ARG A 311 4.28 -9.02 15.96
N MET A 312 4.26 -7.95 16.77
CA MET A 312 3.21 -7.69 17.74
C MET A 312 1.84 -7.47 17.08
N ASP A 313 1.80 -6.73 15.97
CA ASP A 313 0.56 -6.53 15.20
C ASP A 313 0.02 -7.84 14.62
N ARG A 314 0.91 -8.72 14.12
CA ARG A 314 0.52 -10.06 13.65
C ARG A 314 -0.01 -10.91 14.80
N GLN A 315 0.65 -10.89 15.96
CA GLN A 315 0.19 -11.62 17.14
C GLN A 315 -1.17 -11.12 17.60
N LYS A 316 -1.35 -9.80 17.77
CA LYS A 316 -2.64 -9.18 18.14
C LYS A 316 -3.73 -9.45 17.11
N THR A 317 -3.39 -9.51 15.83
CA THR A 317 -4.35 -9.87 14.77
C THR A 317 -4.72 -11.34 14.84
N SER A 318 -3.74 -12.23 15.04
CA SER A 318 -3.97 -13.66 15.23
C SER A 318 -4.78 -13.96 16.49
N GLU A 319 -4.57 -13.22 17.57
CA GLU A 319 -5.33 -13.32 18.81
C GLU A 319 -6.77 -12.84 18.62
N ARG A 320 -6.97 -11.70 17.94
CA ARG A 320 -8.31 -11.22 17.56
C ARG A 320 -9.03 -12.23 16.68
N GLU A 321 -8.34 -12.82 15.72
CA GLU A 321 -8.89 -13.87 14.86
C GLU A 321 -9.21 -15.13 15.66
N ALA A 322 -8.33 -15.56 16.56
CA ALA A 322 -8.55 -16.71 17.43
C ALA A 322 -9.72 -16.47 18.39
N ARG A 323 -9.86 -15.28 18.98
CA ARG A 323 -10.99 -14.89 19.82
C ARG A 323 -12.29 -14.82 19.02
N ALA A 324 -12.24 -14.28 17.80
CA ALA A 324 -13.39 -14.27 16.90
C ALA A 324 -13.79 -15.70 16.50
N ARG A 325 -12.81 -16.60 16.30
CA ARG A 325 -13.04 -18.02 16.04
C ARG A 325 -13.64 -18.72 17.25
N ALA A 326 -13.14 -18.49 18.46
CA ALA A 326 -13.68 -19.06 19.70
C ALA A 326 -15.14 -18.63 19.95
N ARG A 327 -15.47 -17.36 19.70
CA ARG A 327 -16.86 -16.86 19.77
C ARG A 327 -17.77 -17.49 18.73
N ARG A 328 -17.23 -17.90 17.58
CA ARG A 328 -17.97 -18.63 16.54
C ARG A 328 -18.06 -20.14 16.83
N GLY A 329 -17.05 -20.71 17.50
CA GLY A 329 -16.92 -22.14 17.81
C GLY A 329 -17.57 -22.60 19.12
N GLY A 330 -17.99 -21.67 20.00
CA GLY A 330 -18.82 -22.01 21.17
C GLY A 330 -20.23 -22.52 20.82
N ALA A 331 -20.67 -22.34 19.57
CA ALA A 331 -21.91 -22.90 19.03
C ALA A 331 -21.59 -23.82 17.83
N SER A 332 -21.12 -25.03 18.13
CA SER A 332 -20.92 -26.18 17.22
C SER A 332 -19.79 -26.08 16.19
N ASP A 333 -18.56 -26.37 16.62
CA ASP A 333 -17.47 -26.77 15.71
C ASP A 333 -17.89 -27.92 14.76
N ASP A 334 -18.82 -28.78 15.19
CA ASP A 334 -19.41 -29.83 14.36
C ASP A 334 -20.21 -29.29 13.15
N ALA A 335 -20.92 -28.18 13.29
CA ALA A 335 -21.71 -27.63 12.18
C ALA A 335 -20.81 -26.96 11.14
N SER A 336 -19.77 -26.23 11.58
CA SER A 336 -18.79 -25.62 10.69
C SER A 336 -17.98 -26.69 9.94
N ALA A 337 -17.54 -27.75 10.64
CA ALA A 337 -16.84 -28.86 9.99
C ALA A 337 -17.75 -29.60 8.99
N ALA A 338 -19.02 -29.83 9.33
CA ALA A 338 -19.97 -30.47 8.43
C ALA A 338 -20.29 -29.60 7.19
N GLU A 339 -20.31 -28.28 7.34
CA GLU A 339 -20.50 -27.34 6.23
C GLU A 339 -19.25 -27.28 5.32
N GLU A 340 -18.04 -27.23 5.90
CA GLU A 340 -16.80 -27.25 5.11
C GLU A 340 -16.61 -28.58 4.35
N GLU A 341 -16.93 -29.71 5.00
CA GLU A 341 -16.96 -31.02 4.34
C GLU A 341 -17.97 -31.06 3.19
N MET A 342 -19.16 -30.49 3.39
CA MET A 342 -20.17 -30.37 2.32
C MET A 342 -19.65 -29.50 1.17
N GLN A 343 -18.97 -28.40 1.46
CA GLN A 343 -18.44 -27.48 0.45
C GLN A 343 -17.33 -28.11 -0.38
N LEU A 344 -16.45 -28.91 0.25
CA LEU A 344 -15.44 -29.73 -0.43
C LEU A 344 -16.09 -30.78 -1.34
N LEU A 345 -17.10 -31.52 -0.86
CA LEU A 345 -17.82 -32.51 -1.65
C LEU A 345 -18.52 -31.88 -2.87
N VAL A 346 -19.10 -30.69 -2.71
CA VAL A 346 -19.71 -29.93 -3.81
C VAL A 346 -18.65 -29.45 -4.80
N GLY A 347 -17.51 -28.94 -4.32
CA GLY A 347 -16.38 -28.53 -5.16
C GLY A 347 -15.87 -29.66 -6.06
N THR A 348 -15.62 -30.84 -5.49
CA THR A 348 -15.21 -32.04 -6.24
C THR A 348 -16.28 -32.47 -7.24
N CYS A 349 -17.55 -32.45 -6.84
CA CYS A 349 -18.68 -32.79 -7.71
C CYS A 349 -18.78 -31.85 -8.94
N ILE A 350 -18.50 -30.56 -8.77
CA ILE A 350 -18.49 -29.57 -9.87
C ILE A 350 -17.30 -29.81 -10.81
N MET A 351 -16.10 -30.08 -10.27
CA MET A 351 -14.89 -30.26 -11.09
C MET A 351 -14.94 -31.56 -11.92
N GLU A 352 -15.47 -32.64 -11.36
CA GLU A 352 -15.48 -33.96 -12.00
C GLU A 352 -16.79 -34.26 -12.75
N GLU A 353 -17.80 -33.38 -12.63
CA GLU A 353 -19.19 -33.60 -13.05
C GLU A 353 -19.76 -34.95 -12.53
N ARG A 354 -19.20 -35.45 -11.43
CA ARG A 354 -19.50 -36.75 -10.83
C ARG A 354 -19.56 -36.60 -9.32
N CYS A 355 -20.66 -37.08 -8.72
CA CYS A 355 -20.81 -37.02 -7.27
C CYS A 355 -19.87 -38.03 -6.60
N PRO A 356 -19.00 -37.62 -5.65
CA PRO A 356 -18.07 -38.54 -4.98
C PRO A 356 -18.78 -39.58 -4.08
N LEU A 357 -20.02 -39.31 -3.66
CA LEU A 357 -20.77 -40.21 -2.77
C LEU A 357 -21.50 -41.34 -3.52
N CYS A 358 -21.99 -41.08 -4.74
CA CYS A 358 -22.77 -42.06 -5.50
C CYS A 358 -22.26 -42.31 -6.93
N ASN A 359 -21.16 -41.66 -7.33
CA ASN A 359 -20.51 -41.75 -8.65
C ASN A 359 -21.42 -41.43 -9.85
N ARG A 360 -22.59 -40.83 -9.63
CA ARG A 360 -23.50 -40.41 -10.71
C ARG A 360 -23.00 -39.14 -11.37
N ARG A 361 -23.17 -39.06 -12.70
CA ARG A 361 -22.88 -37.82 -13.44
C ARG A 361 -23.95 -36.78 -13.15
N VAL A 362 -23.53 -35.61 -12.68
CA VAL A 362 -24.39 -34.46 -12.37
C VAL A 362 -23.96 -33.33 -13.31
N LYS A 363 -24.89 -32.79 -14.09
CA LYS A 363 -24.60 -31.69 -15.04
C LYS A 363 -25.04 -30.33 -14.51
N SER A 364 -25.94 -30.29 -13.54
CA SER A 364 -26.49 -29.08 -12.95
C SER A 364 -26.97 -29.36 -11.53
N LYS A 365 -27.11 -28.32 -10.71
CA LYS A 365 -27.54 -28.41 -9.30
C LYS A 365 -26.68 -29.37 -8.44
N HIS A 366 -25.35 -29.25 -8.57
CA HIS A 366 -24.39 -30.07 -7.82
C HIS A 366 -24.60 -30.02 -6.30
N ARG A 367 -24.88 -28.83 -5.75
CA ARG A 367 -25.12 -28.63 -4.32
C ARG A 367 -26.33 -29.43 -3.80
N SER A 368 -27.50 -29.26 -4.41
CA SER A 368 -28.71 -29.96 -3.96
C SER A 368 -28.57 -31.47 -4.10
N HIS A 369 -27.89 -31.95 -5.15
CA HIS A 369 -27.60 -33.37 -5.30
C HIS A 369 -26.71 -33.91 -4.18
N VAL A 370 -25.64 -33.19 -3.83
CA VAL A 370 -24.73 -33.61 -2.75
C VAL A 370 -25.43 -33.60 -1.40
N GLU A 371 -26.24 -32.58 -1.10
CA GLU A 371 -27.06 -32.50 0.12
C GLU A 371 -28.03 -33.69 0.23
N GLU A 372 -28.81 -33.96 -0.82
CA GLU A 372 -29.70 -35.13 -0.87
C GLU A 372 -28.96 -36.46 -0.80
N CYS A 373 -27.76 -36.53 -1.40
CA CYS A 373 -26.97 -37.75 -1.38
C CYS A 373 -26.35 -37.98 0.00
N LYS A 374 -25.89 -36.93 0.68
CA LYS A 374 -25.34 -36.99 2.04
C LYS A 374 -26.41 -37.42 3.05
N ALA A 375 -27.65 -36.99 2.88
CA ALA A 375 -28.79 -37.40 3.71
C ALA A 375 -29.20 -38.89 3.54
N LYS A 376 -28.92 -39.51 2.39
CA LYS A 376 -29.23 -40.93 2.13
C LYS A 376 -28.23 -41.84 2.82
N THR A 377 -28.68 -42.97 3.35
CA THR A 377 -27.79 -43.98 3.94
C THR A 377 -26.96 -44.68 2.86
N ALA A 378 -25.83 -45.30 3.24
CA ALA A 378 -24.95 -45.98 2.29
C ALA A 378 -25.67 -47.08 1.47
N GLU A 379 -26.62 -47.78 2.10
CA GLU A 379 -27.44 -48.82 1.46
C GLU A 379 -28.36 -48.25 0.38
N GLU A 380 -29.02 -47.12 0.66
CA GLU A 380 -29.88 -46.44 -0.32
C GLU A 380 -29.08 -45.88 -1.50
N ARG A 381 -27.86 -45.39 -1.25
CA ARG A 381 -26.95 -44.92 -2.29
C ARG A 381 -26.59 -46.07 -3.24
N ALA A 382 -26.20 -47.23 -2.70
CA ALA A 382 -25.83 -48.42 -3.46
C ALA A 382 -27.01 -48.98 -4.29
N ALA A 383 -28.21 -49.09 -3.69
CA ALA A 383 -29.41 -49.56 -4.38
C ALA A 383 -29.83 -48.64 -5.54
N SER A 384 -29.55 -47.33 -5.40
CA SER A 384 -29.86 -46.35 -6.44
C SER A 384 -28.92 -46.46 -7.65
N THR A 385 -27.66 -46.85 -7.47
CA THR A 385 -26.70 -47.02 -8.57
C THR A 385 -27.03 -48.22 -9.48
N GLU A 386 -27.56 -49.31 -8.92
CA GLU A 386 -27.91 -50.50 -9.71
C GLU A 386 -29.10 -50.27 -10.65
N LYS A 387 -30.09 -49.47 -10.25
CA LYS A 387 -31.28 -49.19 -11.07
C LYS A 387 -30.98 -48.42 -12.36
N VAL A 388 -29.88 -47.66 -12.42
CA VAL A 388 -29.49 -46.87 -13.61
C VAL A 388 -28.66 -47.71 -14.58
N ALA A 389 -27.82 -48.62 -14.09
CA ALA A 389 -27.06 -49.54 -14.94
C ALA A 389 -27.98 -50.55 -15.65
N GLY A 390 -29.05 -51.02 -14.99
CA GLY A 390 -29.98 -52.00 -15.55
C GLY A 390 -30.91 -51.50 -16.66
N LYS A 391 -31.07 -50.18 -16.85
CA LYS A 391 -31.99 -49.61 -17.86
C LYS A 391 -31.27 -49.08 -19.11
N SER A 392 -29.94 -49.07 -19.14
CA SER A 392 -29.14 -48.64 -20.29
C SER A 392 -28.74 -49.76 -21.25
N SER A 393 -29.05 -51.03 -20.96
CA SER A 393 -28.65 -52.18 -21.79
C SER A 393 -29.78 -52.82 -22.62
N ARG A 394 -31.00 -52.26 -22.62
CA ARG A 394 -32.14 -52.82 -23.38
C ARG A 394 -32.84 -51.79 -24.26
N ALA A 395 -32.14 -51.29 -25.26
CA ALA A 395 -32.73 -50.63 -26.42
C ALA A 395 -32.01 -51.11 -27.69
N THR A 396 -32.45 -52.29 -28.18
CA THR A 396 -32.16 -52.77 -29.52
C THR A 396 -32.85 -51.85 -30.53
N PRO A 397 -32.16 -51.19 -31.47
CA PRO A 397 -32.82 -50.38 -32.49
C PRO A 397 -33.47 -51.30 -33.54
N PRO A 398 -34.74 -51.06 -33.94
CA PRO A 398 -35.34 -51.82 -35.02
C PRO A 398 -34.75 -51.39 -36.37
N ALA A 399 -34.20 -52.37 -37.08
CA ALA A 399 -33.80 -52.26 -38.47
C ALA A 399 -35.03 -52.01 -39.38
N LYS A 400 -34.94 -51.03 -40.30
CA LYS A 400 -35.61 -51.00 -41.60
C LYS A 400 -35.03 -49.90 -42.52
N LYS A 401 -34.41 -50.37 -43.62
CA LYS A 401 -34.42 -49.91 -45.05
C LYS A 401 -35.10 -48.54 -45.35
N ALA A 402 -34.65 -47.62 -46.21
CA ALA A 402 -33.91 -47.73 -47.48
C ALA A 402 -33.36 -46.35 -47.96
N VAL A 403 -32.22 -46.38 -48.66
CA VAL A 403 -31.83 -45.66 -49.90
C VAL A 403 -32.13 -44.15 -50.03
N LYS A 404 -31.07 -43.32 -50.01
CA LYS A 404 -30.74 -42.43 -51.16
C LYS A 404 -29.27 -41.96 -51.09
N ALA A 405 -28.57 -42.15 -52.19
CA ALA A 405 -27.15 -41.83 -52.38
C ALA A 405 -26.88 -40.32 -52.49
N GLN A 406 -25.71 -39.87 -52.00
CA GLN A 406 -24.88 -38.82 -52.62
C GLN A 406 -23.50 -38.69 -51.94
N GLY A 407 -22.44 -39.01 -52.71
CA GLY A 407 -21.16 -38.27 -52.82
C GLY A 407 -20.12 -38.31 -51.68
N PRO A 408 -18.86 -38.73 -51.95
CA PRO A 408 -17.76 -38.65 -50.99
C PRO A 408 -17.01 -37.31 -51.10
N ARG A 409 -16.66 -36.70 -49.96
CA ARG A 409 -15.61 -35.68 -49.90
C ARG A 409 -14.60 -36.01 -48.80
N ALA A 410 -13.35 -35.84 -49.20
CA ALA A 410 -12.14 -36.43 -48.66
C ALA A 410 -11.74 -35.92 -47.27
N ALA A 411 -11.01 -36.81 -46.60
CA ALA A 411 -10.29 -36.60 -45.36
C ALA A 411 -9.35 -35.39 -45.38
N LYS A 412 -9.24 -34.70 -44.24
CA LYS A 412 -8.05 -33.90 -43.93
C LYS A 412 -7.60 -34.18 -42.50
N ALA A 413 -6.38 -34.69 -42.44
CA ALA A 413 -5.68 -35.22 -41.29
C ALA A 413 -5.23 -34.14 -40.29
N THR A 414 -5.12 -34.58 -39.05
CA THR A 414 -4.37 -33.98 -37.93
C THR A 414 -2.87 -33.78 -38.25
N PRO A 415 -2.21 -32.74 -37.74
CA PRO A 415 -0.75 -32.71 -37.65
C PRO A 415 -0.27 -32.97 -36.21
N LYS A 416 0.61 -33.98 -36.05
CA LYS A 416 1.55 -34.12 -34.94
C LYS A 416 2.81 -33.26 -35.21
N PRO A 417 3.47 -32.72 -34.17
CA PRO A 417 4.67 -31.90 -34.32
C PRO A 417 5.93 -32.74 -34.57
N ARG A 418 6.79 -32.27 -35.47
CA ARG A 418 8.07 -32.88 -35.82
C ARG A 418 9.22 -32.06 -35.24
N VAL A 419 9.92 -32.65 -34.26
CA VAL A 419 11.21 -32.18 -33.75
C VAL A 419 12.27 -32.36 -34.84
N LYS A 420 13.06 -31.32 -35.13
CA LYS A 420 14.28 -31.42 -35.94
C LYS A 420 15.46 -30.86 -35.14
N SER A 421 16.29 -31.79 -34.68
CA SER A 421 17.70 -31.61 -34.35
C SER A 421 18.51 -31.35 -35.62
N VAL A 422 19.35 -30.33 -35.63
CA VAL A 422 20.49 -30.24 -36.56
C VAL A 422 21.72 -29.85 -35.74
N THR A 423 22.55 -30.86 -35.50
CA THR A 423 23.98 -30.77 -35.25
C THR A 423 24.70 -30.43 -36.55
N ALA A 424 25.62 -29.47 -36.53
CA ALA A 424 26.80 -29.47 -37.40
C ALA A 424 27.87 -28.52 -36.85
N ALA A 425 28.96 -29.12 -36.38
CA ALA A 425 30.24 -28.48 -36.17
C ALA A 425 30.95 -28.34 -37.54
N VAL A 426 31.60 -27.21 -37.79
CA VAL A 426 32.81 -27.16 -38.61
C VAL A 426 33.75 -26.11 -38.02
N ALA A 427 34.96 -26.57 -37.73
CA ALA A 427 36.08 -25.79 -37.22
C ALA A 427 36.86 -25.11 -38.35
N SER A 428 37.80 -24.27 -37.90
CA SER A 428 39.13 -23.99 -38.48
C SER A 428 39.36 -22.71 -39.32
N ALA A 429 40.12 -21.82 -38.67
CA ALA A 429 41.46 -21.34 -39.04
C ALA A 429 41.65 -20.13 -40.01
N GLY A 430 42.60 -19.27 -39.61
CA GLY A 430 43.32 -18.28 -40.43
C GLY A 430 43.10 -16.83 -39.95
N ALA A 431 43.87 -16.25 -39.03
CA ALA A 431 45.27 -15.78 -39.09
C ALA A 431 45.49 -14.39 -39.78
N ARG A 432 45.96 -13.44 -38.94
CA ARG A 432 46.92 -12.31 -39.17
C ARG A 432 46.54 -11.04 -39.97
N ALA A 433 46.63 -9.90 -39.27
CA ALA A 433 47.49 -8.70 -39.52
C ALA A 433 46.90 -7.51 -38.71
N ALA A 434 47.51 -6.91 -37.69
CA ALA A 434 48.74 -6.10 -37.58
C ALA A 434 48.63 -4.64 -38.08
N VAL A 435 49.01 -3.70 -37.19
CA VAL A 435 49.37 -2.27 -37.40
C VAL A 435 48.17 -1.32 -37.52
N SER A 436 48.01 -0.25 -36.71
CA SER A 436 48.94 0.89 -36.53
C SER A 436 48.81 1.66 -35.21
N LYS A 437 49.96 2.08 -34.68
CA LYS A 437 50.18 3.09 -33.64
C LYS A 437 50.06 4.51 -34.20
N SER A 438 49.67 5.48 -33.37
CA SER A 438 50.12 6.88 -33.39
C SER A 438 49.96 7.45 -31.97
N SER A 439 51.02 7.60 -31.19
CA SER A 439 52.02 8.69 -31.13
C SER A 439 51.57 9.94 -30.36
N THR A 440 52.19 10.07 -29.19
CA THR A 440 52.37 11.22 -28.29
C THR A 440 52.71 12.56 -28.95
N THR A 441 52.21 13.66 -28.38
CA THR A 441 52.91 14.96 -28.34
C THR A 441 52.81 15.63 -26.97
N LYS A 442 53.98 16.12 -26.53
CA LYS A 442 54.30 16.88 -25.31
C LYS A 442 53.60 18.24 -25.23
N GLY A 443 53.20 18.61 -24.00
CA GLY A 443 53.73 19.78 -23.27
C GLY A 443 53.22 21.19 -23.61
N LYS A 444 52.56 21.83 -22.65
CA LYS A 444 52.74 23.27 -22.34
C LYS A 444 52.36 23.60 -20.89
N LYS A 445 53.29 24.26 -20.20
CA LYS A 445 53.17 24.93 -18.89
C LYS A 445 52.47 26.29 -19.03
N ALA A 446 52.07 26.84 -17.87
CA ALA A 446 51.52 28.18 -17.57
C ALA A 446 49.97 28.24 -17.68
N ALA A 447 49.20 28.87 -16.80
CA ALA A 447 49.48 29.78 -15.68
C ALA A 447 48.34 29.70 -14.64
N ALA A 448 48.63 30.10 -13.41
CA ALA A 448 47.64 30.34 -12.36
C ALA A 448 46.72 31.54 -12.72
N PRO A 449 45.42 31.51 -12.40
CA PRO A 449 44.63 32.72 -12.32
C PRO A 449 44.52 33.22 -10.88
N LEU A 450 44.84 34.51 -10.75
CA LEU A 450 44.79 35.32 -9.56
C LEU A 450 43.42 35.31 -8.86
N LYS A 451 43.52 35.39 -7.53
CA LYS A 451 42.49 35.84 -6.58
C LYS A 451 41.70 37.01 -7.14
N ARG A 452 40.41 36.80 -7.40
CA ARG A 452 39.45 37.89 -7.63
C ARG A 452 38.56 38.04 -6.41
N LYS A 453 38.90 39.07 -5.62
CA LYS A 453 38.16 39.62 -4.49
C LYS A 453 36.76 40.06 -4.98
N ARG A 454 35.70 39.35 -4.58
CA ARG A 454 34.32 39.87 -4.68
C ARG A 454 33.83 40.25 -3.28
N ARG A 455 33.43 41.51 -3.19
CA ARG A 455 32.72 42.13 -2.07
C ARG A 455 31.38 41.43 -1.86
N ARG A 456 31.12 41.06 -0.60
CA ARG A 456 29.99 41.49 0.24
C ARG A 456 28.68 41.81 -0.49
N ASP A 457 27.66 40.99 -0.25
CA ASP A 457 26.37 41.47 0.26
C ASP A 457 25.82 40.42 1.23
N ASP A 458 25.55 40.91 2.43
CA ASP A 458 24.92 40.25 3.57
C ASP A 458 23.42 40.06 3.26
N THR A 459 22.87 38.86 3.47
CA THR A 459 21.42 38.71 3.68
C THR A 459 21.17 37.57 4.66
N GLU A 460 21.04 38.00 5.90
CA GLU A 460 20.57 37.26 7.05
C GLU A 460 19.07 37.00 6.87
N SER A 461 18.65 35.74 6.99
CA SER A 461 17.24 35.39 7.17
C SER A 461 17.17 34.21 8.14
N SER A 462 17.29 34.54 9.42
CA SER A 462 16.86 33.73 10.53
C SER A 462 15.34 33.78 10.62
N GLU A 463 14.67 32.66 10.38
CA GLU A 463 13.31 32.43 10.85
C GLU A 463 13.36 31.21 11.77
N ASP A 464 13.65 31.49 13.04
CA ASP A 464 13.22 30.70 14.17
C ASP A 464 11.69 30.57 14.09
N SER A 465 11.19 29.34 14.15
CA SER A 465 9.81 29.06 14.50
C SER A 465 9.83 27.96 15.54
N ASP A 466 9.82 28.41 16.80
CA ASP A 466 9.39 27.65 17.96
C ASP A 466 8.06 26.96 17.63
N SER A 467 8.13 25.64 17.51
CA SER A 467 6.94 24.79 17.42
C SER A 467 6.62 24.36 18.85
N ASP A 468 5.87 25.22 19.55
CA ASP A 468 5.08 24.86 20.73
C ASP A 468 4.29 23.58 20.39
N SER A 469 4.68 22.49 21.03
CA SER A 469 4.00 21.20 20.93
C SER A 469 3.05 21.14 22.12
N GLU A 470 1.82 21.57 21.88
CA GLU A 470 0.71 21.39 22.82
C GLU A 470 0.39 19.89 22.84
N GLU A 471 0.78 19.26 23.94
CA GLU A 471 0.43 17.91 24.35
C GLU A 471 -1.06 17.86 24.72
N ASP A 472 -1.91 17.50 23.77
CA ASP A 472 -3.27 17.05 24.06
C ASP A 472 -3.21 15.66 24.71
N GLU A 473 -3.11 15.65 26.04
CA GLU A 473 -3.43 14.50 26.89
C GLU A 473 -4.92 14.15 26.72
N VAL A 474 -5.23 13.27 25.77
CA VAL A 474 -6.53 12.62 25.70
C VAL A 474 -6.58 11.50 26.75
N SER A 475 -6.86 11.89 27.99
CA SER A 475 -7.41 11.00 29.02
C SER A 475 -8.63 10.28 28.43
N SER A 476 -8.45 9.02 28.08
CA SER A 476 -9.53 8.12 27.67
C SER A 476 -9.77 7.11 28.78
N GLU A 477 -10.24 7.64 29.91
CA GLU A 477 -10.93 6.89 30.95
C GLU A 477 -12.31 6.49 30.42
N SER A 478 -12.37 5.39 29.68
CA SER A 478 -13.62 4.66 29.49
C SER A 478 -13.64 3.52 30.50
N SER A 479 -13.99 3.86 31.74
CA SER A 479 -14.58 2.91 32.70
C SER A 479 -15.93 2.51 32.13
N PHE A 480 -15.97 1.34 31.50
CA PHE A 480 -17.23 0.65 31.22
C PHE A 480 -17.37 -0.34 32.37
N ASP A 481 -17.98 0.13 33.46
CA ASP A 481 -18.52 -0.71 34.51
C ASP A 481 -19.77 -1.39 33.92
N ASP A 482 -19.59 -2.63 33.43
CA ASP A 482 -20.68 -3.59 33.22
C ASP A 482 -21.09 -4.08 34.62
N ASP A 483 -21.95 -3.31 35.29
CA ASP A 483 -22.79 -3.78 36.38
C ASP A 483 -23.85 -4.72 35.79
N ASP A 484 -23.50 -6.00 35.67
CA ASP A 484 -24.44 -7.11 35.56
C ASP A 484 -25.11 -7.31 36.94
N ASP A 485 -26.17 -6.55 37.19
CA ASP A 485 -27.09 -6.75 38.30
C ASP A 485 -27.93 -8.01 38.02
N ASP A 486 -27.41 -9.17 38.43
CA ASP A 486 -28.12 -10.44 38.54
C ASP A 486 -29.07 -10.38 39.74
N SER A 487 -30.16 -9.64 39.57
CA SER A 487 -31.32 -9.69 40.46
C SER A 487 -32.13 -10.95 40.16
N SER A 488 -31.68 -12.08 40.70
CA SER A 488 -32.47 -13.30 40.88
C SER A 488 -33.00 -13.33 42.32
N ASP A 489 -34.22 -12.81 42.53
CA ASP A 489 -35.06 -13.18 43.68
C ASP A 489 -36.56 -13.08 43.33
N GLU A 490 -37.29 -14.10 43.77
CA GLU A 490 -38.75 -14.42 43.68
C GLU A 490 -39.36 -15.08 42.42
#